data_AF-S4R675-F1
#
_entry.id   AF-S4R675-F1
#
_cell.length_a   1.000
_cell.length_b   1.000
_cell.length_c   1.000
_cell.angle_alpha   90.00
_cell.angle_beta   90.00
_cell.angle_gamma   90.00
#
_symmetry.space_group_name_H-M   'P 1'
#
loop_
_entity.id
_entity.type
_entity.pdbx_description
1 polymer ?
#
loop_
_entity_poly.entity_id
_entity_poly.type
_entity_poly.pdbx_seq_one_letter_code
_entity_poly.pdbx_strand_id
1 'polypeptide(L)'
;MATPGSSAMFAPPPPPPPPPPQQQQQSQQQQQGAPRATTNLVDDFEAAFEACCASLVSQEYVNSTDQDEIRTGVDQSIHRFLDVARQCESFFLQKRLQLSVQKPEQVIREDITDLKAELQRKESLIQRHLGKLRHWQAVLEDIHGQPRKGPPGEAPTQGPLAFLEQASANLPAAPSKN
;
A
#
# COMPACT_ATOMS: atom_id res chain seq x y z
N MET A 1 51.29 -76.74 21.18
CA MET A 1 51.66 -76.58 19.76
C MET A 1 50.46 -76.05 18.99
N ALA A 2 50.70 -75.01 18.19
CA ALA A 2 49.98 -74.39 17.07
C ALA A 2 48.49 -74.69 16.73
N THR A 3 47.80 -73.63 16.29
CA THR A 3 46.46 -73.48 15.67
C THR A 3 46.36 -74.16 14.27
N PRO A 4 45.18 -74.32 13.62
CA PRO A 4 44.39 -73.25 12.95
C PRO A 4 42.86 -73.37 13.19
N GLY A 5 42.05 -72.31 13.18
CA GLY A 5 41.62 -71.55 11.99
C GLY A 5 40.28 -72.11 11.47
N SER A 6 39.16 -71.45 11.79
CA SER A 6 37.88 -71.69 11.12
C SER A 6 37.16 -70.37 10.88
N SER A 7 37.19 -69.94 9.62
CA SER A 7 36.44 -68.82 9.07
C SER A 7 34.94 -69.01 9.32
N ALA A 8 34.32 -68.10 10.08
CA ALA A 8 32.88 -67.93 10.08
C ALA A 8 32.53 -66.87 9.03
N MET A 9 31.83 -67.30 7.99
CA MET A 9 31.35 -66.46 6.89
C MET A 9 30.25 -65.53 7.41
N PHE A 10 30.47 -64.22 7.31
CA PHE A 10 29.45 -63.21 7.61
C PHE A 10 28.48 -63.14 6.43
N ALA A 11 27.27 -63.69 6.60
CA ALA A 11 26.20 -63.51 5.63
C ALA A 11 25.66 -62.07 5.70
N PRO A 12 25.43 -61.39 4.56
CA PRO A 12 24.84 -60.06 4.57
C PRO A 12 23.36 -60.13 5.02
N PRO A 13 22.85 -59.11 5.74
CA PRO A 13 21.45 -59.06 6.15
C PRO A 13 20.51 -58.94 4.94
N PRO A 14 19.27 -59.44 5.04
CA PRO A 14 18.29 -59.33 3.95
C PRO A 14 17.88 -57.86 3.72
N PRO A 15 17.47 -57.50 2.48
CA PRO A 15 16.99 -56.16 2.17
C PRO A 15 15.67 -55.86 2.90
N PRO A 16 15.41 -54.59 3.26
CA PRO A 16 14.16 -54.19 3.89
C PRO A 16 12.97 -54.39 2.94
N PRO A 17 11.76 -54.68 3.47
CA PRO A 17 10.56 -54.84 2.65
C PRO A 17 10.20 -53.53 1.94
N PRO A 18 9.55 -53.59 0.76
CA PRO A 18 9.09 -52.40 0.06
C PRO A 18 8.02 -51.66 0.89
N PRO A 19 7.98 -50.32 0.83
CA PRO A 19 6.98 -49.55 1.54
C PRO A 19 5.58 -49.86 0.99
N PRO A 20 4.53 -49.86 1.83
CA PRO A 20 3.16 -50.04 1.37
C PRO A 20 2.76 -48.89 0.42
N PRO A 21 1.76 -49.10 -0.47
CA PRO A 21 1.32 -48.07 -1.38
C PRO A 21 0.85 -46.85 -0.59
N GLN A 22 1.52 -45.71 -0.76
CA GLN A 22 1.03 -44.42 -0.30
C GLN A 22 -0.30 -44.16 -1.01
N GLN A 23 -1.41 -44.36 -0.29
CA GLN A 23 -2.67 -43.79 -0.69
C GLN A 23 -2.48 -42.27 -0.79
N GLN A 24 -2.75 -41.76 -1.99
CA GLN A 24 -3.01 -40.37 -2.27
C GLN A 24 -4.10 -39.86 -1.32
N GLN A 25 -3.69 -39.36 -0.16
CA GLN A 25 -4.54 -38.56 0.71
C GLN A 25 -3.79 -37.27 1.00
N GLN A 26 -3.64 -36.45 -0.04
CA GLN A 26 -3.25 -35.07 0.09
C GLN A 26 -4.37 -34.18 -0.44
N SER A 27 -4.72 -33.18 0.39
CA SER A 27 -5.59 -32.04 0.11
C SER A 27 -7.11 -32.25 0.07
N GLN A 28 -7.70 -32.77 1.15
CA GLN A 28 -9.07 -32.39 1.53
C GLN A 28 -9.32 -32.61 3.02
N GLN A 29 -8.60 -31.87 3.87
CA GLN A 29 -8.96 -31.80 5.29
C GLN A 29 -8.67 -30.40 5.83
N GLN A 30 -9.56 -29.46 5.53
CA GLN A 30 -9.96 -28.42 6.49
C GLN A 30 -11.30 -27.82 6.08
N GLN A 31 -12.35 -28.63 6.17
CA GLN A 31 -13.72 -28.11 6.17
C GLN A 31 -14.53 -28.98 7.11
N GLN A 32 -14.40 -28.71 8.41
CA GLN A 32 -15.38 -29.08 9.42
C GLN A 32 -15.15 -28.25 10.69
N GLY A 33 -16.04 -27.29 10.87
CA GLY A 33 -16.31 -26.57 12.10
C GLY A 33 -17.64 -25.87 11.86
N ALA A 34 -18.67 -26.28 12.59
CA ALA A 34 -20.01 -25.68 12.61
C ALA A 34 -19.94 -24.13 12.61
N PRO A 35 -21.02 -23.41 12.23
CA PRO A 35 -21.10 -21.97 12.47
C PRO A 35 -21.23 -21.77 13.99
N ARG A 36 -20.12 -21.89 14.73
CA ARG A 36 -19.95 -21.12 15.96
C ARG A 36 -20.24 -19.70 15.52
N ALA A 37 -21.20 -19.03 16.16
CA ALA A 37 -21.52 -17.65 15.88
C ALA A 37 -20.20 -16.85 15.78
N THR A 38 -19.77 -16.62 14.54
CA THR A 38 -18.56 -15.90 14.22
C THR A 38 -19.02 -14.47 14.20
N THR A 39 -18.97 -13.79 15.34
CA THR A 39 -18.82 -12.34 15.27
C THR A 39 -17.64 -12.10 14.34
N ASN A 40 -17.90 -11.37 13.26
CA ASN A 40 -16.91 -11.08 12.26
C ASN A 40 -15.81 -10.27 12.95
N LEU A 41 -14.55 -10.64 12.74
CA LEU A 41 -13.40 -10.02 13.41
C LEU A 41 -13.36 -8.50 13.17
N VAL A 42 -13.88 -8.06 12.03
CA VAL A 42 -14.06 -6.65 11.69
C VAL A 42 -15.14 -5.99 12.54
N ASP A 43 -16.27 -6.66 12.78
CA ASP A 43 -17.35 -6.17 13.63
C ASP A 43 -16.87 -6.07 15.09
N ASP A 44 -16.09 -7.05 15.57
CA ASP A 44 -15.48 -7.00 16.91
C ASP A 44 -14.47 -5.85 17.04
N PHE A 45 -13.73 -5.56 15.97
CA PHE A 45 -12.81 -4.43 15.91
C PHE A 45 -13.54 -3.09 15.92
N GLU A 46 -14.60 -2.97 15.13
CA GLU A 46 -15.46 -1.78 15.09
C GLU A 46 -16.10 -1.54 16.45
N ALA A 47 -16.68 -2.57 17.08
CA ALA A 47 -17.27 -2.46 18.41
C ALA A 47 -16.23 -2.08 19.48
N ALA A 48 -15.01 -2.64 19.44
CA ALA A 48 -13.95 -2.29 20.39
C ALA A 48 -13.45 -0.85 20.17
N PHE A 49 -13.38 -0.40 18.92
CA PHE A 49 -13.03 0.98 18.57
C PHE A 49 -14.08 1.97 19.06
N GLU A 50 -15.36 1.70 18.81
CA GLU A 50 -16.48 2.54 19.28
C GLU A 50 -16.50 2.63 20.81
N ALA A 51 -16.34 1.50 21.50
CA ALA A 51 -16.27 1.47 22.96
C ALA A 51 -15.09 2.27 23.50
N CYS A 52 -13.91 2.15 22.88
CA CYS A 52 -12.73 2.93 23.24
C CYS A 52 -12.96 4.43 23.05
N CYS A 53 -13.52 4.84 21.90
CA CYS A 53 -13.85 6.24 21.61
C CYS A 53 -14.89 6.78 22.59
N ALA A 54 -15.96 6.04 22.85
CA ALA A 54 -17.01 6.42 23.79
C ALA A 54 -16.46 6.63 25.21
N SER A 55 -15.59 5.74 25.69
CA SER A 55 -14.92 5.91 26.99
C SER A 55 -14.05 7.18 27.04
N LEU A 56 -13.36 7.52 25.95
CA LEU A 56 -12.46 8.69 25.90
C LEU A 56 -13.20 10.03 25.81
N VAL A 57 -14.40 10.06 25.23
CA VAL A 57 -15.19 11.29 25.05
C VAL A 57 -16.32 11.45 26.07
N SER A 58 -16.45 10.50 27.00
CA SER A 58 -17.49 10.56 28.03
C SER A 58 -17.29 11.78 28.93
N GLN A 59 -18.34 12.60 29.07
CA GLN A 59 -18.35 13.78 29.93
C GLN A 59 -18.36 13.44 31.43
N GLU A 60 -18.63 12.17 31.79
CA GLU A 60 -18.67 11.70 33.19
C GLU A 60 -17.28 11.73 33.87
N TYR A 61 -16.21 11.90 33.10
CA TYR A 61 -14.83 12.02 33.60
C TYR A 61 -14.58 13.28 34.45
N VAL A 62 -15.47 14.28 34.43
CA VAL A 62 -15.17 15.61 35.01
C VAL A 62 -15.74 15.80 36.43
N ASN A 63 -16.78 15.05 36.83
CA ASN A 63 -17.62 15.42 38.00
C ASN A 63 -17.89 14.30 39.03
N SER A 64 -17.22 13.16 38.95
CA SER A 64 -17.52 11.96 39.75
C SER A 64 -16.51 11.72 40.89
N THR A 65 -17.00 11.19 42.01
CA THR A 65 -16.18 10.67 43.13
C THR A 65 -15.46 9.36 42.77
N ASP A 66 -15.84 8.71 41.67
CA ASP A 66 -15.38 7.38 41.24
C ASP A 66 -14.33 7.44 40.11
N GLN A 67 -13.46 8.46 40.13
CA GLN A 67 -12.43 8.69 39.11
C GLN A 67 -11.55 7.47 38.83
N ASP A 68 -11.21 6.68 39.85
CA ASP A 68 -10.40 5.47 39.69
C ASP A 68 -11.15 4.36 38.94
N GLU A 69 -12.47 4.23 39.13
CA GLU A 69 -13.29 3.27 38.38
C GLU A 69 -13.42 3.69 36.91
N ILE A 70 -13.68 4.97 36.66
CA ILE A 70 -13.76 5.53 35.30
C ILE A 70 -12.43 5.36 34.57
N ARG A 71 -11.32 5.71 35.21
CA ARG A 71 -9.98 5.54 34.65
C ARG A 71 -9.70 4.07 34.32
N THR A 72 -10.05 3.16 35.24
CA THR A 72 -9.90 1.72 35.03
C THR A 72 -10.76 1.22 33.87
N GLY A 73 -11.95 1.78 33.67
CA GLY A 73 -12.82 1.49 32.53
C GLY A 73 -12.24 1.96 31.19
N VAL A 74 -11.65 3.16 31.15
CA VAL A 74 -10.95 3.68 29.97
C VAL A 74 -9.74 2.82 29.63
N ASP A 75 -8.92 2.48 30.63
CA ASP A 75 -7.75 1.62 30.41
C ASP A 75 -8.16 0.23 29.88
N GLN A 76 -9.28 -0.32 30.36
CA GLN A 76 -9.81 -1.58 29.84
C GLN A 76 -10.29 -1.49 28.39
N SER A 77 -10.99 -0.43 28.00
CA SER A 77 -11.46 -0.28 26.62
C SER A 77 -10.30 -0.07 25.64
N ILE A 78 -9.26 0.67 26.04
CA ILE A 78 -8.01 0.81 25.28
C ILE A 78 -7.32 -0.55 25.11
N HIS A 79 -7.12 -1.30 26.20
CA HIS A 79 -6.47 -2.63 26.11
C HIS A 79 -7.25 -3.58 25.20
N ARG A 80 -8.58 -3.62 25.35
CA ARG A 80 -9.44 -4.46 24.50
C ARG A 80 -9.32 -4.06 23.02
N PHE A 81 -9.36 -2.77 22.71
CA PHE A 81 -9.17 -2.30 21.34
C PHE A 81 -7.83 -2.74 20.76
N LEU A 82 -6.73 -2.55 21.50
CA LEU A 82 -5.40 -2.95 21.05
C LEU A 82 -5.29 -4.47 20.80
N ASP A 83 -5.91 -5.28 21.66
CA ASP A 83 -5.88 -6.73 21.51
C ASP A 83 -6.67 -7.20 20.29
N VAL A 84 -7.85 -6.62 20.03
CA VAL A 84 -8.62 -6.94 18.83
C VAL A 84 -7.91 -6.41 17.58
N ALA A 85 -7.29 -5.22 17.63
CA ALA A 85 -6.49 -4.68 16.54
C ALA A 85 -5.34 -5.62 16.14
N ARG A 86 -4.61 -6.16 17.13
CA ARG A 86 -3.54 -7.16 16.89
C ARG A 86 -4.08 -8.45 16.30
N GLN A 87 -5.25 -8.90 16.74
CA GLN A 87 -5.92 -10.08 16.19
C GLN A 87 -6.32 -9.86 14.72
N CYS A 88 -6.90 -8.70 14.39
CA CYS A 88 -7.19 -8.28 13.03
C CYS A 88 -5.94 -8.33 12.14
N GLU A 89 -4.87 -7.66 12.57
CA GLU A 89 -3.61 -7.63 11.83
C GLU A 89 -3.08 -9.05 11.60
N SER A 90 -2.98 -9.85 12.66
CA SER A 90 -2.48 -11.23 12.59
C SER A 90 -3.30 -12.09 11.63
N PHE A 91 -4.63 -11.97 11.68
CA PHE A 91 -5.53 -12.69 10.80
C PHE A 91 -5.31 -12.33 9.32
N PHE A 92 -5.28 -11.04 8.99
CA PHE A 92 -5.10 -10.59 7.61
C PHE A 92 -3.69 -10.88 7.08
N LEU A 93 -2.66 -10.77 7.91
CA LEU A 93 -1.31 -11.19 7.56
C LEU A 93 -1.25 -12.68 7.25
N GLN A 94 -1.85 -13.51 8.10
CA GLN A 94 -1.90 -14.96 7.89
C GLN A 94 -2.68 -15.32 6.63
N LYS A 95 -3.82 -14.66 6.37
CA LYS A 95 -4.60 -14.86 5.14
C LYS A 95 -3.82 -14.45 3.90
N ARG A 96 -3.10 -13.33 3.94
CA ARG A 96 -2.25 -12.88 2.83
C ARG A 96 -1.11 -13.86 2.56
N LEU A 97 -0.42 -14.32 3.60
CA LEU A 97 0.63 -15.35 3.48
C LEU A 97 0.06 -16.67 2.93
N GLN A 98 -1.12 -17.07 3.40
CA GLN A 98 -1.80 -18.25 2.90
C GLN A 98 -2.08 -18.12 1.40
N LEU A 99 -2.56 -16.96 0.93
CA LEU A 99 -2.82 -16.71 -0.49
C LEU A 99 -1.53 -16.69 -1.32
N SER A 100 -0.44 -16.11 -0.82
CA SER A 100 0.82 -16.09 -1.57
C SER A 100 1.41 -17.48 -1.78
N VAL A 101 1.24 -18.39 -0.82
CA VAL A 101 1.71 -19.78 -0.93
C VAL A 101 0.72 -20.66 -1.69
N GLN A 102 -0.58 -20.51 -1.47
CA GLN A 102 -1.59 -21.39 -2.09
C GLN A 102 -1.97 -20.98 -3.51
N LYS A 103 -1.85 -19.69 -3.85
CA LYS A 103 -2.27 -19.14 -5.15
C LYS A 103 -1.26 -18.11 -5.71
N PRO A 104 0.04 -18.46 -5.81
CA PRO A 104 1.07 -17.53 -6.26
C PRO A 104 0.78 -16.95 -7.65
N GLU A 105 0.31 -17.79 -8.58
CA GLU A 105 -0.07 -17.37 -9.94
C GLU A 105 -1.23 -16.36 -9.96
N GLN A 106 -2.17 -16.46 -9.01
CA GLN A 106 -3.27 -15.50 -8.93
C GLN A 106 -2.76 -14.14 -8.45
N VAL A 107 -1.94 -14.12 -7.39
CA VAL A 107 -1.34 -12.89 -6.85
C VAL A 107 -0.55 -12.17 -7.94
N ILE A 108 0.30 -12.89 -8.67
CA ILE A 108 1.10 -12.32 -9.76
C ILE A 108 0.19 -11.76 -10.88
N ARG A 109 -0.91 -12.44 -11.22
CA ARG A 109 -1.85 -11.93 -12.23
C ARG A 109 -2.55 -10.64 -11.80
N GLU A 110 -2.92 -10.53 -10.53
CA GLU A 110 -3.49 -9.31 -9.96
C GLU A 110 -2.47 -8.17 -10.02
N ASP A 111 -1.23 -8.41 -9.57
CA ASP A 111 -0.13 -7.44 -9.65
C ASP A 111 0.13 -6.97 -11.10
N ILE A 112 0.16 -7.90 -12.06
CA ILE A 112 0.31 -7.58 -13.49
C ILE A 112 -0.84 -6.68 -13.99
N THR A 113 -2.05 -6.94 -13.52
CA THR A 113 -3.24 -6.17 -13.93
C THR A 113 -3.15 -4.74 -13.39
N ASP A 114 -2.79 -4.58 -12.12
CA ASP A 114 -2.61 -3.27 -11.48
C ASP A 114 -1.48 -2.48 -12.14
N LEU A 115 -0.35 -3.12 -12.42
CA LEU A 115 0.77 -2.50 -13.11
C LEU A 115 0.41 -2.05 -14.53
N LYS A 116 -0.37 -2.85 -15.27
CA LYS A 116 -0.87 -2.47 -16.61
C LYS A 116 -1.81 -1.28 -16.54
N ALA A 117 -2.73 -1.26 -15.58
CA ALA A 117 -3.65 -0.13 -15.39
C ALA A 117 -2.88 1.16 -15.04
N GLU A 118 -1.90 1.07 -14.15
CA GLU A 118 -1.06 2.20 -13.77
C GLU A 118 -0.19 2.69 -14.94
N LEU A 119 0.38 1.77 -15.73
CA LEU A 119 1.12 2.13 -16.95
C LEU A 119 0.23 2.89 -17.94
N GLN A 120 -0.98 2.39 -18.21
CA GLN A 120 -1.92 3.06 -19.11
C GLN A 120 -2.29 4.45 -18.60
N ARG A 121 -2.51 4.60 -17.30
CA ARG A 121 -2.82 5.89 -16.67
C ARG A 121 -1.67 6.88 -16.85
N LYS A 122 -0.42 6.43 -16.64
CA LYS A 122 0.79 7.23 -16.85
C LYS A 122 0.95 7.64 -18.32
N GLU A 123 0.78 6.71 -19.26
CA GLU A 123 0.84 7.01 -20.69
C GLU A 123 -0.19 8.07 -21.09
N SER A 124 -1.43 7.94 -20.62
CA SER A 124 -2.49 8.93 -20.86
C SER A 124 -2.12 10.33 -20.32
N LEU A 125 -1.45 10.38 -19.17
CA LEU A 125 -0.98 11.63 -18.58
C LEU A 125 0.14 12.26 -19.40
N ILE A 126 1.10 11.45 -19.86
CA ILE A 126 2.20 11.89 -20.74
C ILE A 126 1.63 12.45 -22.05
N GLN A 127 0.72 11.73 -22.71
CA GLN A 127 0.09 12.19 -23.95
C GLN A 127 -0.62 13.54 -23.77
N ARG A 128 -1.32 13.72 -22.64
CA ARG A 128 -1.93 15.01 -22.28
C ARG A 128 -0.89 16.12 -22.15
N HIS A 129 0.23 15.88 -21.50
CA HIS A 129 1.29 16.88 -21.35
C HIS A 129 1.98 17.20 -22.68
N LEU A 130 2.27 16.19 -23.50
CA LEU A 130 2.81 16.39 -24.85
C LEU A 130 1.85 17.20 -25.73
N GLY A 131 0.54 17.00 -25.59
CA GLY A 131 -0.47 17.83 -26.25
C GLY A 131 -0.40 19.30 -25.84
N LYS A 132 -0.27 19.58 -24.54
CA LYS A 132 -0.08 20.95 -24.03
C LYS A 132 1.22 21.57 -24.54
N LEU A 133 2.32 20.83 -24.54
CA LEU A 133 3.60 21.31 -25.05
C LEU A 133 3.51 21.71 -26.52
N ARG A 134 2.92 20.84 -27.36
CA ARG A 134 2.68 21.14 -28.78
C ARG A 134 1.80 22.38 -28.97
N HIS A 135 0.75 22.52 -28.17
CA HIS A 135 -0.10 23.70 -28.21
C HIS A 135 0.68 24.97 -27.90
N TRP A 136 1.48 24.99 -26.82
CA TRP A 136 2.28 26.15 -26.45
C TRP A 136 3.40 26.45 -27.45
N GLN A 137 4.03 25.42 -28.02
CA GLN A 137 4.99 25.60 -29.11
C GLN A 137 4.35 26.30 -30.31
N ALA A 138 3.16 25.87 -30.73
CA ALA A 138 2.43 26.50 -31.83
C ALA A 138 2.05 27.96 -31.52
N VAL A 139 1.61 28.25 -30.29
CA VAL A 139 1.32 29.63 -29.85
C VAL A 139 2.58 30.51 -29.90
N LEU A 140 3.74 29.99 -29.47
CA LEU A 140 4.99 30.73 -29.52
C LEU A 140 5.47 30.97 -30.97
N GLU A 141 5.32 29.99 -31.85
CA GLU A 141 5.65 30.12 -33.28
C GLU A 141 4.76 31.17 -33.97
N ASP A 142 3.46 31.21 -33.68
CA ASP A 142 2.55 32.22 -34.22
C ASP A 142 2.93 33.64 -33.78
N ILE A 143 3.32 33.81 -32.51
CA ILE A 143 3.82 35.10 -31.98
C ILE A 143 5.11 35.53 -32.67
N HIS A 144 6.05 34.61 -32.91
CA HIS A 144 7.32 34.92 -33.58
C HIS A 144 7.20 35.05 -35.11
N GLY A 145 6.19 34.41 -35.70
CA GLY A 145 5.92 34.40 -37.15
C GLY A 145 5.13 35.60 -37.64
N GLN A 146 4.55 36.41 -36.76
CA GLN A 146 3.96 37.70 -37.11
C GLN A 146 5.09 38.69 -37.45
N PRO A 147 5.31 39.08 -38.72
CA PRO A 147 6.18 40.20 -39.01
C PRO A 147 5.58 41.42 -38.32
N ARG A 148 6.36 42.08 -37.45
CA ARG A 148 6.02 43.41 -36.95
C ARG A 148 5.75 44.30 -38.16
N LYS A 149 4.48 44.50 -38.52
CA LYS A 149 4.05 45.62 -39.38
C LYS A 149 4.19 46.91 -38.56
N GLY A 150 5.44 47.25 -38.25
CA GLY A 150 5.83 48.58 -37.83
C GLY A 150 6.18 49.41 -39.08
N PRO A 151 5.98 50.73 -39.06
CA PRO A 151 6.34 51.60 -40.17
C PRO A 151 7.83 51.48 -40.49
N PRO A 152 8.23 51.59 -41.76
CA PRO A 152 9.62 51.43 -42.16
C PRO A 152 10.44 52.64 -41.66
N GLY A 153 11.27 52.45 -40.64
CA GLY A 153 12.14 53.55 -40.21
C GLY A 153 12.99 53.37 -38.95
N GLU A 154 12.66 52.46 -38.03
CA GLU A 154 13.46 52.33 -36.78
C GLU A 154 13.96 50.90 -36.57
N ALA A 155 15.28 50.79 -36.40
CA ALA A 155 16.02 49.55 -36.20
C ALA A 155 15.59 48.82 -34.91
N PRO A 156 15.48 47.47 -34.89
CA PRO A 156 15.07 46.75 -33.70
C PRO A 156 16.29 46.41 -32.82
N THR A 157 16.73 47.36 -31.98
CA THR A 157 17.86 47.12 -31.04
C THR A 157 17.43 46.56 -29.69
N GLN A 158 16.14 46.27 -29.49
CA GLN A 158 15.64 45.76 -28.22
C GLN A 158 15.09 44.34 -28.39
N GLY A 159 15.79 43.38 -27.78
CA GLY A 159 15.46 41.97 -27.79
C GLY A 159 14.10 41.64 -27.17
N PRO A 160 13.62 40.39 -27.30
CA PRO A 160 12.24 39.98 -26.97
C PRO A 160 11.78 40.30 -25.54
N LEU A 161 12.72 40.46 -24.60
CA LEU A 161 12.45 40.71 -23.18
C LEU A 161 12.30 42.18 -22.81
N ALA A 162 12.68 43.12 -23.68
CA ALA A 162 12.65 44.54 -23.37
C ALA A 162 11.24 45.06 -23.06
N PHE A 163 10.21 44.45 -23.66
CA PHE A 163 8.81 44.80 -23.40
C PHE A 163 8.38 44.43 -21.97
N LEU A 164 8.81 43.27 -21.47
CA LEU A 164 8.54 42.84 -20.10
C LEU A 164 9.28 43.71 -19.07
N GLU A 165 10.53 44.07 -19.38
CA GLU A 165 11.34 44.93 -18.53
C GLU A 165 10.73 46.33 -18.40
N GLN A 166 10.23 46.88 -19.50
CA GLN A 166 9.56 48.18 -19.52
C GLN A 166 8.18 48.17 -18.83
N ALA A 167 7.44 47.07 -18.93
CA ALA A 167 6.20 46.89 -18.18
C ALA A 167 6.44 46.80 -16.66
N SER A 168 7.53 46.14 -16.24
CA SER A 168 7.92 46.06 -14.83
C SER A 168 8.37 47.40 -14.27
N ALA A 169 9.02 48.24 -15.08
CA ALA A 169 9.51 49.57 -14.66
C ALA A 169 8.40 50.60 -14.44
N ASN A 170 7.18 50.34 -14.91
CA ASN A 170 6.05 51.29 -14.85
C ASN A 170 5.03 50.98 -13.74
N LEU A 171 5.35 50.09 -12.80
CA LEU A 171 4.49 49.80 -11.65
C LEU A 171 4.58 50.94 -10.62
N PRO A 172 3.45 51.55 -10.19
CA PRO A 172 3.47 52.58 -9.17
C PRO A 172 3.89 51.99 -7.80
N ALA A 173 4.79 52.67 -7.10
CA ALA A 173 5.28 52.26 -5.79
C ALA A 173 4.12 52.17 -4.77
N ALA A 174 4.06 51.07 -4.01
CA ALA A 174 3.03 50.86 -3.00
C ALA A 174 3.14 51.92 -1.88
N PRO A 175 2.00 52.47 -1.39
CA PRO A 175 2.03 53.50 -0.35
C PRO A 175 2.55 52.93 0.97
N SER A 176 3.52 53.63 1.57
CA SER A 176 4.06 53.32 2.89
C SER A 176 2.97 53.48 3.94
N LYS A 177 2.66 52.41 4.67
CA LYS A 177 1.73 52.44 5.80
C LYS A 177 2.47 53.03 7.02
N ASN A 178 1.95 54.13 7.54
CA ASN A 178 2.26 54.66 8.88
C ASN A 178 1.36 53.99 9.93
#